data_AF-A0A523TY93-F1
#
_entry.id   AF-A0A523TY93-F1
#
_cell.length_a   1.000
_cell.length_b   1.000
_cell.length_c   1.000
_cell.angle_alpha   90.00
_cell.angle_beta   90.00
_cell.angle_gamma   90.00
#
_symmetry.space_group_name_H-M   'P 1'
#
loop_
_entity.id
_entity.type
_entity.pdbx_description
1 polymer ?
#
loop_
_entity_poly.entity_id
_entity_poly.type
_entity_poly.pdbx_seq_one_letter_code
_entity_poly.pdbx_strand_id
1 'polypeptide(L)'
;MKKLAVIILVLIVALLMAACARSEEMIEVTFDGKECTITGQTELLTGEQLFVYKNLSNMELDLWAGRFLDGHTAQEYFDLQSEPGEYYEKPSWVVEPRQEGTGGDASDGGEVFILHMDDEGEYILALGSYGPLSLWNCLPQLLVIEAPSE
;
A
#
# COMPACT_ATOMS: atom_id res chain seq x y z
N MET A 1 30.85 -42.36 4.00
CA MET A 1 31.14 -40.96 3.60
C MET A 1 30.25 -40.42 2.47
N LYS A 2 29.75 -41.23 1.51
CA LYS A 2 28.91 -40.73 0.39
C LYS A 2 27.49 -40.23 0.76
N LYS A 3 26.90 -40.69 1.87
CA LYS A 3 25.53 -40.33 2.25
C LYS A 3 25.39 -38.94 2.91
N LEU A 4 26.44 -38.44 3.55
CA LEU A 4 26.41 -37.14 4.25
C LEU A 4 26.44 -35.96 3.27
N ALA A 5 27.21 -36.09 2.17
CA ALA A 5 27.33 -35.05 1.15
C ALA A 5 26.01 -34.79 0.41
N VAL A 6 25.19 -35.84 0.19
CA VAL A 6 23.88 -35.72 -0.46
C VAL A 6 22.88 -34.97 0.43
N ILE A 7 22.90 -35.23 1.74
CA ILE A 7 22.02 -34.57 2.70
C ILE A 7 22.35 -33.07 2.81
N ILE A 8 23.64 -32.73 2.83
CA ILE A 8 24.09 -31.32 2.86
C ILE A 8 23.68 -30.60 1.57
N LEU A 9 23.81 -31.25 0.40
CA LEU A 9 23.42 -30.65 -0.88
C LEU A 9 21.90 -30.39 -0.95
N VAL A 10 21.08 -31.32 -0.45
CA VAL A 10 19.61 -31.14 -0.39
C VAL A 10 19.21 -30.03 0.58
N LEU A 11 19.90 -29.90 1.72
CA LEU A 11 19.68 -28.81 2.67
C LEU A 11 20.05 -27.44 2.10
N ILE A 12 21.16 -27.35 1.36
CA ILE A 12 21.58 -26.10 0.70
C ILE A 12 20.59 -25.70 -0.40
N VAL A 13 20.09 -26.65 -1.19
CA VAL A 13 19.07 -26.39 -2.22
C VAL A 13 17.73 -25.99 -1.57
N ALA A 14 17.35 -26.61 -0.45
CA ALA A 14 16.14 -26.22 0.28
C ALA A 14 16.25 -24.82 0.92
N LEU A 15 17.43 -24.45 1.44
CA LEU A 15 17.69 -23.09 1.94
C LEU A 15 17.71 -22.05 0.80
N LEU A 16 18.28 -22.38 -0.35
CA LEU A 16 18.28 -21.51 -1.54
C LEU A 16 16.87 -21.34 -2.12
N MET A 17 16.02 -22.37 -2.07
CA MET A 17 14.62 -22.25 -2.51
C MET A 17 13.73 -21.49 -1.52
N ALA A 18 14.06 -21.48 -0.22
CA ALA A 18 13.39 -20.62 0.75
C ALA A 18 13.79 -19.14 0.63
N ALA A 19 14.98 -18.84 0.11
CA ALA A 19 15.44 -17.48 -0.19
C ALA A 19 14.88 -16.91 -1.52
N CYS A 20 14.25 -17.75 -2.34
CA CYS A 20 13.56 -17.33 -3.57
C CYS A 20 12.03 -17.23 -3.41
N ALA A 21 11.51 -17.42 -2.19
CA ALA A 21 10.21 -16.87 -1.86
C ALA A 21 10.44 -15.36 -1.66
N ARG A 22 10.46 -14.60 -2.77
CA ARG A 22 10.16 -13.18 -2.72
C ARG A 22 8.74 -13.14 -2.18
N SER A 23 8.62 -13.10 -0.86
CA SER A 23 7.46 -12.52 -0.20
C SER A 23 7.46 -11.11 -0.77
N GLU A 24 6.73 -10.90 -1.86
CA GLU A 24 6.21 -9.58 -2.16
C GLU A 24 5.45 -9.21 -0.89
N GLU A 25 6.10 -8.44 -0.01
CA GLU A 25 5.50 -8.01 1.23
C GLU A 25 4.37 -7.06 0.86
N MET A 26 3.19 -7.62 0.71
CA MET A 26 1.99 -6.89 0.37
C MET A 26 1.53 -6.08 1.58
N ILE A 27 1.13 -4.84 1.32
CA ILE A 27 0.52 -3.98 2.33
C ILE A 27 -0.98 -4.17 2.24
N GLU A 28 -1.60 -4.55 3.34
CA GLU A 28 -3.05 -4.78 3.37
C GLU A 28 -3.77 -3.58 3.98
N VAL A 29 -4.79 -3.10 3.27
CA VAL A 29 -5.71 -2.05 3.68
C VAL A 29 -7.09 -2.68 3.87
N THR A 30 -7.58 -2.74 5.11
CA THR A 30 -8.92 -3.24 5.42
C THR A 30 -9.83 -2.09 5.84
N PHE A 31 -11.06 -2.05 5.31
CA PHE A 31 -12.09 -1.09 5.70
C PHE A 31 -13.36 -1.78 6.16
N ASP A 32 -13.84 -1.43 7.36
CA ASP A 32 -15.02 -2.04 7.99
C ASP A 32 -16.31 -1.21 7.85
N GLY A 33 -16.25 -0.09 7.13
CA GLY A 33 -17.35 0.88 7.03
C GLY A 33 -17.21 2.07 8.00
N LYS A 34 -16.25 2.04 8.91
CA LYS A 34 -15.99 3.10 9.88
C LYS A 34 -14.53 3.51 9.91
N GLU A 35 -13.62 2.56 9.93
CA GLU A 35 -12.18 2.80 10.05
C GLU A 35 -11.37 1.98 9.05
N CYS A 36 -10.22 2.52 8.65
CA CYS A 36 -9.25 1.83 7.82
C CYS A 36 -8.13 1.31 8.72
N THR A 37 -7.76 0.04 8.55
CA THR A 37 -6.59 -0.56 9.19
C THR A 37 -5.57 -0.92 8.12
N ILE A 38 -4.35 -0.44 8.29
CA ILE A 38 -3.21 -0.82 7.43
C ILE A 38 -2.33 -1.81 8.19
N THR A 39 -1.97 -2.92 7.53
CA THR A 39 -0.98 -3.88 8.04
C THR A 39 0.11 -4.11 7.01
N GLY A 40 1.35 -4.29 7.48
CA GLY A 40 2.54 -4.37 6.62
C GLY A 40 3.58 -3.32 6.99
N GLN A 41 4.59 -3.14 6.13
CA GLN A 41 5.57 -2.06 6.29
C GLN A 41 4.95 -0.71 5.92
N THR A 42 5.29 0.33 6.68
CA THR A 42 4.88 1.72 6.38
C THR A 42 6.06 2.57 5.92
N GLU A 43 7.29 2.06 6.02
CA GLU A 43 8.48 2.63 5.41
C GLU A 43 8.80 1.79 4.17
N LEU A 44 8.72 2.40 2.99
CA LEU A 44 8.72 1.72 1.70
C LEU A 44 9.84 2.27 0.83
N LEU A 45 10.40 1.44 -0.05
CA LEU A 45 11.34 1.92 -1.06
C LEU A 45 10.56 2.51 -2.25
N THR A 46 11.16 3.48 -2.95
CA THR A 46 10.67 3.90 -4.27
C THR A 46 10.56 2.73 -5.22
N GLY A 47 9.54 2.72 -6.08
CA GLY A 47 9.30 1.67 -7.06
C GLY A 47 7.88 1.11 -7.05
N GLU A 48 7.70 -0.09 -7.59
CA GLU A 48 6.41 -0.78 -7.62
C GLU A 48 6.06 -1.35 -6.24
N GLN A 49 4.88 -1.00 -5.73
CA GLN A 49 4.35 -1.40 -4.44
C GLN A 49 2.99 -2.11 -4.64
N LEU A 50 2.81 -3.21 -3.92
CA LEU A 50 1.60 -4.04 -3.99
C LEU A 50 0.74 -3.84 -2.75
N PHE A 51 -0.50 -3.41 -2.97
CA PHE A 51 -1.49 -3.23 -1.93
C PHE A 51 -2.64 -4.20 -2.12
N VAL A 52 -3.15 -4.77 -1.04
CA VAL A 52 -4.39 -5.55 -1.03
C VAL A 52 -5.45 -4.73 -0.32
N TYR A 53 -6.51 -4.36 -1.04
CA TYR A 53 -7.65 -3.69 -0.46
C TYR A 53 -8.76 -4.69 -0.15
N LYS A 54 -9.17 -4.76 1.12
CA LYS A 54 -10.28 -5.57 1.59
C LYS A 54 -11.41 -4.69 2.07
N ASN A 55 -12.46 -4.65 1.29
CA ASN A 55 -13.68 -3.94 1.66
C ASN A 55 -14.64 -4.87 2.39
N LEU A 56 -14.71 -4.73 3.72
CA LEU A 56 -15.70 -5.42 4.56
C LEU A 56 -16.99 -4.62 4.71
N SER A 57 -17.01 -3.39 4.20
CA SER A 57 -18.22 -2.59 4.08
C SER A 57 -19.04 -3.04 2.86
N ASN A 58 -20.32 -2.70 2.84
CA ASN A 58 -21.18 -2.90 1.65
C ASN A 58 -21.14 -1.68 0.70
N MET A 59 -20.06 -0.89 0.73
CA MET A 59 -19.92 0.35 -0.04
C MET A 59 -19.07 0.11 -1.29
N GLU A 60 -19.36 0.79 -2.40
CA GLU A 60 -18.48 0.78 -3.59
C GLU A 60 -17.40 1.85 -3.42
N LEU A 61 -16.16 1.41 -3.22
CA LEU A 61 -15.00 2.24 -2.87
C LEU A 61 -13.76 1.77 -3.64
N ASP A 62 -12.93 2.74 -4.03
CA ASP A 62 -11.61 2.50 -4.63
C ASP A 62 -10.50 2.94 -3.67
N LEU A 63 -9.36 2.25 -3.73
CA LEU A 63 -8.13 2.68 -3.08
C LEU A 63 -7.41 3.72 -3.96
N TRP A 64 -7.00 4.81 -3.33
CA TRP A 64 -6.23 5.89 -3.90
C TRP A 64 -5.01 6.19 -3.02
N ALA A 65 -3.94 6.68 -3.64
CA ALA A 65 -2.75 7.18 -2.96
C ALA A 65 -2.40 8.60 -3.42
N GLY A 66 -1.88 9.42 -2.51
CA GLY A 66 -1.44 10.78 -2.81
C GLY A 66 -0.11 11.08 -2.12
N ARG A 67 0.76 11.83 -2.78
CA ARG A 67 2.02 12.34 -2.24
C ARG A 67 1.90 13.80 -1.84
N PHE A 68 2.47 14.16 -0.70
CA PHE A 68 2.59 15.56 -0.30
C PHE A 68 3.77 16.25 -0.97
N LEU A 69 3.55 17.46 -1.47
CA LEU A 69 4.65 18.33 -1.91
C LEU A 69 5.36 18.96 -0.71
N ASP A 70 6.65 19.24 -0.89
CA ASP A 70 7.52 19.82 0.14
C ASP A 70 6.88 21.01 0.87
N GLY A 71 7.01 21.00 2.19
CA GLY A 71 6.52 22.05 3.08
C GLY A 71 5.08 21.85 3.57
N HIS A 72 4.40 20.80 3.11
CA HIS A 72 3.10 20.39 3.63
C HIS A 72 3.20 19.15 4.51
N THR A 73 2.26 19.01 5.45
CA THR A 73 2.24 17.87 6.37
C THR A 73 0.97 17.04 6.22
N ALA A 74 1.04 15.76 6.60
CA ALA A 74 -0.14 14.91 6.68
C ALA A 74 -1.24 15.48 7.58
N GLN A 75 -0.87 16.17 8.67
CA GLN A 75 -1.84 16.78 9.57
C GLN A 75 -2.62 17.90 8.88
N GLU A 76 -1.95 18.74 8.08
CA GLU A 76 -2.64 19.78 7.29
C GLU A 76 -3.68 19.17 6.34
N TYR A 77 -3.41 17.97 5.81
CA TYR A 77 -4.35 17.25 4.96
C TYR A 77 -5.52 16.67 5.74
N PHE A 78 -5.25 16.03 6.89
CA PHE A 78 -6.32 15.50 7.73
C PHE A 78 -7.22 16.58 8.31
N ASP A 79 -6.67 17.76 8.60
CA ASP A 79 -7.44 18.90 9.10
C ASP A 79 -8.44 19.44 8.04
N LEU A 80 -8.28 19.10 6.76
CA LEU A 80 -9.28 19.40 5.71
C LEU A 80 -10.54 18.55 5.87
N GLN A 81 -10.44 17.38 6.49
CA GLN A 81 -11.55 16.48 6.72
C GLN A 81 -11.98 16.53 8.19
N SER A 82 -13.16 17.08 8.45
CA SER A 82 -13.67 17.15 9.83
C SER A 82 -14.27 15.81 10.28
N GLU A 83 -14.87 15.06 9.36
CA GLU A 83 -15.47 13.74 9.62
C GLU A 83 -15.12 12.73 8.51
N PRO A 84 -14.92 11.43 8.83
CA PRO A 84 -14.68 10.41 7.81
C PRO A 84 -15.80 10.33 6.77
N GLY A 85 -15.45 10.31 5.48
CA GLY A 85 -16.40 10.28 4.37
C GLY A 85 -16.87 11.67 3.90
N GLU A 86 -16.42 12.76 4.54
CA GLU A 86 -16.70 14.12 4.07
C GLU A 86 -16.06 14.41 2.70
N TYR A 87 -16.76 15.15 1.85
CA TYR A 87 -16.21 15.69 0.62
C TYR A 87 -15.41 16.97 0.88
N TYR A 88 -14.21 17.03 0.31
CA TYR A 88 -13.44 18.25 0.17
C TYR A 88 -12.74 18.28 -1.18
N GLU A 89 -12.40 19.48 -1.64
CA GLU A 89 -11.61 19.64 -2.86
C GLU A 89 -10.16 19.20 -2.60
N LYS A 90 -9.63 18.32 -3.46
CA LYS A 90 -8.24 17.88 -3.34
C LYS A 90 -7.30 19.10 -3.43
N PRO A 91 -6.46 19.35 -2.42
CA PRO A 91 -5.55 20.49 -2.45
C PRO A 91 -4.49 20.33 -3.54
N SER A 92 -4.03 21.44 -4.11
CA SER A 92 -3.05 21.45 -5.20
C SER A 92 -1.67 20.91 -4.82
N TRP A 93 -1.39 20.79 -3.52
CA TRP A 93 -0.13 20.25 -2.97
C TRP A 93 -0.21 18.75 -2.63
N VAL A 94 -1.31 18.09 -2.97
CA VAL A 94 -1.41 16.62 -3.02
C VAL A 94 -1.42 16.19 -4.47
N VAL A 95 -0.38 15.47 -4.86
CA VAL A 95 -0.22 14.96 -6.22
C VAL A 95 -0.44 13.45 -6.24
N GLU A 96 -1.10 12.96 -7.29
CA GLU A 96 -1.29 11.52 -7.47
C GLU A 96 0.03 10.90 -7.94
N PRO A 97 0.49 9.82 -7.31
CA PRO A 97 1.57 9.03 -7.88
C PRO A 97 1.10 8.36 -9.17
N ARG A 98 2.04 7.79 -9.92
CA ARG A 98 1.69 6.98 -11.08
C ARG A 98 1.01 5.69 -10.59
N GLN A 99 -0.27 5.57 -10.87
CA GLN A 99 -1.01 4.33 -10.65
C GLN A 99 -0.99 3.49 -11.93
N GLU A 100 -0.44 2.28 -11.86
CA GLU A 100 -0.30 1.42 -13.03
C GLU A 100 -1.47 0.43 -13.22
N GLY A 101 -2.35 0.29 -12.22
CA GLY A 101 -3.66 -0.36 -12.36
C GLY A 101 -4.09 -1.18 -11.15
N THR A 102 -5.18 -1.93 -11.31
CA THR A 102 -5.64 -2.96 -10.37
C THR A 102 -5.24 -4.34 -10.88
N GLY A 103 -4.59 -5.12 -10.02
CA GLY A 103 -3.99 -6.42 -10.29
C GLY A 103 -4.89 -7.61 -9.96
N GLY A 104 -6.13 -7.67 -10.42
CA GLY A 104 -7.02 -8.81 -10.15
C GLY A 104 -7.34 -9.04 -8.66
N ASP A 105 -7.85 -10.23 -8.34
CA ASP A 105 -8.35 -10.54 -6.99
C ASP A 105 -7.30 -11.30 -6.16
N ALA A 106 -7.13 -10.86 -4.91
CA ALA A 106 -6.40 -11.61 -3.89
C ALA A 106 -7.16 -12.88 -3.51
N SER A 107 -6.41 -13.93 -3.15
CA SER A 107 -6.98 -15.26 -2.86
C SER A 107 -7.99 -15.32 -1.70
N ASP A 108 -8.06 -14.27 -0.88
CA ASP A 108 -8.96 -14.11 0.26
C ASP A 108 -10.10 -13.12 0.01
N GLY A 109 -10.30 -12.70 -1.25
CA GLY A 109 -11.42 -11.85 -1.66
C GLY A 109 -11.15 -10.34 -1.58
N GLY A 110 -9.90 -9.92 -1.39
CA GLY A 110 -9.47 -8.54 -1.60
C GLY A 110 -9.17 -8.23 -3.08
N GLU A 111 -9.06 -6.95 -3.42
CA GLU A 111 -8.58 -6.49 -4.74
C GLU A 111 -7.11 -6.07 -4.62
N VAL A 112 -6.29 -6.39 -5.61
CA VAL A 112 -4.88 -6.00 -5.63
C VAL A 112 -4.71 -4.68 -6.37
N PHE A 113 -3.93 -3.76 -5.81
CA PHE A 113 -3.56 -2.48 -6.40
C PHE A 113 -2.05 -2.43 -6.60
N ILE A 114 -1.63 -2.02 -7.79
CA ILE A 114 -0.22 -1.84 -8.14
C ILE A 114 0.03 -0.34 -8.24
N LEU A 115 0.75 0.19 -7.25
CA LEU A 115 1.06 1.61 -7.13
C LEU A 115 2.55 1.84 -7.38
N HIS A 116 2.88 2.79 -8.24
CA HIS A 116 4.27 3.16 -8.52
C HIS A 116 4.63 4.43 -7.74
N MET A 117 5.41 4.25 -6.68
CA MET A 117 5.86 5.32 -5.79
C MET A 117 7.22 5.82 -6.25
N ASP A 118 7.22 6.73 -7.22
CA ASP A 118 8.43 7.16 -7.96
C ASP A 118 9.34 8.12 -7.19
N ASP A 119 8.77 8.90 -6.28
CA ASP A 119 9.48 9.92 -5.52
C ASP A 119 9.47 9.58 -4.03
N GLU A 120 10.57 9.86 -3.34
CA GLU A 120 10.59 9.82 -1.88
C GLU A 120 9.65 10.88 -1.26
N GLY A 121 9.20 10.61 -0.05
CA GLY A 121 8.35 11.52 0.72
C GLY A 121 7.22 10.82 1.47
N GLU A 122 6.33 11.63 2.04
CA GLU A 122 5.15 11.16 2.76
C GLU A 122 3.97 10.99 1.81
N TYR A 123 3.29 9.85 1.96
CA TYR A 123 2.13 9.46 1.17
C TYR A 123 0.94 9.12 2.06
N ILE A 124 -0.23 9.56 1.60
CA ILE A 124 -1.54 9.12 2.09
C ILE A 124 -2.04 7.94 1.27
N LEU A 125 -2.75 7.04 1.96
CA LEU A 125 -3.76 6.20 1.33
C LEU A 125 -5.13 6.73 1.72
N ALA A 126 -6.06 6.67 0.78
CA ALA A 126 -7.43 7.04 1.01
C ALA A 126 -8.37 6.17 0.19
N LEU A 127 -9.60 6.02 0.67
CA LEU A 127 -10.67 5.32 -0.02
C LEU A 127 -11.64 6.33 -0.59
N GLY A 128 -12.02 6.22 -1.85
CA GLY A 128 -12.95 7.13 -2.51
C GLY A 128 -14.19 6.41 -3.03
N SER A 129 -15.39 6.95 -2.80
CA SER A 129 -16.61 6.47 -3.47
C SER A 129 -16.96 7.30 -4.69
N TYR A 130 -17.33 6.63 -5.80
CA TYR A 130 -17.94 7.29 -6.97
C TYR A 130 -19.44 7.60 -6.79
N GLY A 131 -20.06 7.15 -5.70
CA GLY A 131 -21.41 7.53 -5.28
C GLY A 131 -21.48 9.00 -4.86
N PRO A 132 -22.29 9.45 -3.88
CA PRO A 132 -22.05 10.77 -3.31
C PRO A 132 -20.56 10.85 -2.91
N LEU A 133 -19.81 11.73 -3.59
CA LEU A 133 -18.36 11.75 -3.52
C LEU A 133 -17.95 11.87 -2.06
N SER A 134 -17.24 10.85 -1.58
CA SER A 134 -16.88 10.69 -0.16
C SER A 134 -15.52 10.03 -0.09
N LEU A 135 -14.73 10.44 0.91
CA LEU A 135 -13.33 10.06 1.00
C LEU A 135 -13.00 9.65 2.43
N TRP A 136 -12.28 8.54 2.63
CA TRP A 136 -11.81 8.08 3.95
C TRP A 136 -10.30 8.04 3.95
N ASN A 137 -9.68 8.81 4.84
CA ASN A 137 -8.23 8.80 4.98
C ASN A 137 -7.78 7.58 5.81
N CYS A 138 -6.82 6.81 5.27
CA CYS A 138 -6.23 5.67 5.96
C CYS A 138 -5.02 6.11 6.78
N LEU A 139 -4.90 5.59 8.01
CA LEU A 139 -3.77 5.79 8.90
C LEU A 139 -3.13 4.45 9.26
N PRO A 140 -1.80 4.39 9.52
CA PRO A 140 -0.83 5.50 9.48
C PRO A 140 -0.41 5.90 8.04
N GLN A 141 0.41 6.95 7.93
CA GLN A 141 1.01 7.39 6.67
C GLN A 141 2.12 6.44 6.19
N LEU A 142 2.36 6.44 4.89
CA LEU A 142 3.46 5.72 4.28
C LEU A 142 4.63 6.69 4.06
N LEU A 143 5.81 6.32 4.54
CA LEU A 143 7.07 7.00 4.26
C LEU A 143 7.75 6.25 3.12
N VAL A 144 7.92 6.90 1.97
CA VAL A 144 8.65 6.34 0.84
C VAL A 144 10.06 6.93 0.84
N ILE A 145 11.08 6.08 0.76
CA ILE A 145 12.50 6.43 0.77
C ILE A 145 13.19 5.92 -0.50
N GLU A 146 14.31 6.55 -0.86
CA GLU A 146 15.12 6.11 -2.01
C GLU A 146 15.51 4.62 -1.89
N ALA A 147 15.31 3.87 -2.97
CA ALA A 147 15.80 2.49 -3.06
C ALA A 147 17.33 2.45 -2.94
N PRO A 148 17.91 1.46 -2.23
CA PRO A 148 19.36 1.32 -2.15
C PRO A 148 19.98 1.26 -3.55
N SER A 149 21.02 2.06 -3.79
CA SER A 149 21.82 1.94 -5.02
C SER A 149 22.43 0.55 -5.10
N GLU A 150 22.15 -0.19 -6.18
CA GLU A 150 22.73 -1.51 -6.47
C GLU A 150 24.26 -1.52 -6.52
#